data_AF-A0A834HYJ3-F1
#
_entry.id   AF-A0A834HYJ3-F1
#
_cell.length_a   1.000
_cell.length_b   1.000
_cell.length_c   1.000
_cell.angle_alpha   90.00
_cell.angle_beta   90.00
_cell.angle_gamma   90.00
#
_symmetry.space_group_name_H-M   'P 1'
#
loop_
_entity.id
_entity.type
_entity.pdbx_description
1 polymer ?
#
loop_
_entity_poly.entity_id
_entity_poly.type
_entity_poly.pdbx_seq_one_letter_code
_entity_poly.pdbx_strand_id
1 'polypeptide(L)'
;MDKFLAGVIGCLLCSCYVHGALKINSIIGPEYIEDGTIDELVLDCDFEANNETDIVVKWFLNGQEEQIYQWITDMGTANAMGPLKDVIDPTYKVTQDEATMLRALKFKEVNPGISGNYTCKVSGDNSDALMTKQVIVYSPATSFDIALILGTDGDETILCDAINVTPKPIFDLNIVGTNDSTEWPEGFIVNKTEAVDSFGYYNLSITLPFNSSYLEEGTTKFVCSLSIPGTNYSETKSVQRFIDSGTPAEIEMNDYSENITVALNFTEEYRFDHGDNGLAPLRYSFITFFMLIFPLLLIT
;
A
#
# COMPACT_ATOMS: atom_id res chain seq x y z
N MET A 1 -25.06 73.71 56.28
CA MET A 1 -26.11 72.67 56.32
C MET A 1 -26.38 72.23 54.89
N ASP A 2 -25.40 71.67 54.17
CA ASP A 2 -24.75 70.35 54.31
C ASP A 2 -25.67 69.21 53.80
N LYS A 3 -25.46 68.77 52.55
CA LYS A 3 -24.65 67.59 52.11
C LYS A 3 -25.42 66.28 52.37
N PHE A 4 -25.70 65.38 51.41
CA PHE A 4 -24.77 64.70 50.51
C PHE A 4 -25.57 64.04 49.37
N LEU A 5 -25.21 64.34 48.12
CA LEU A 5 -25.58 63.59 46.93
C LEU A 5 -24.48 62.52 46.73
N ALA A 6 -24.75 61.27 47.07
CA ALA A 6 -23.92 60.12 46.68
C ALA A 6 -24.61 59.50 45.44
N GLY A 7 -24.03 59.46 44.25
CA GLY A 7 -22.62 59.29 43.94
C GLY A 7 -22.29 57.80 43.89
N VAL A 8 -22.82 57.06 42.91
CA VAL A 8 -22.24 55.79 42.48
C VAL A 8 -22.23 55.77 40.95
N ILE A 9 -21.18 56.40 40.41
CA ILE A 9 -20.65 56.08 39.09
C ILE A 9 -20.09 54.67 39.21
N GLY A 10 -20.90 53.67 38.86
CA GLY A 10 -20.43 52.31 38.63
C GLY A 10 -19.69 52.29 37.31
N CYS A 11 -18.42 52.70 37.34
CA CYS A 11 -17.53 52.72 36.21
C CYS A 11 -17.49 51.33 35.57
N LEU A 12 -17.81 51.28 34.27
CA LEU A 12 -17.44 50.19 33.37
C LEU A 12 -15.94 49.93 33.51
N LEU A 13 -15.55 48.98 34.33
CA LEU A 13 -14.34 48.20 34.10
C LEU A 13 -14.77 46.93 33.38
N CYS A 14 -15.22 47.11 32.14
CA CYS A 14 -15.12 46.04 31.16
C CYS A 14 -13.62 45.93 30.89
N SER A 15 -12.90 45.22 31.76
CA SER A 15 -11.54 44.82 31.52
C SER A 15 -11.61 43.98 30.26
N CYS A 16 -11.23 44.58 29.12
CA CYS A 16 -11.02 43.87 27.87
C CYS A 16 -9.87 42.90 28.13
N TYR A 17 -10.16 41.76 28.76
CA TYR A 17 -9.22 40.67 28.84
C TYR A 17 -8.93 40.27 27.41
N VAL A 18 -7.73 40.61 26.97
CA VAL A 18 -7.16 40.09 25.74
C VAL A 18 -7.06 38.59 25.99
N HIS A 19 -8.01 37.82 25.48
CA HIS A 19 -7.97 36.37 25.57
C HIS A 19 -6.84 35.90 24.67
N GLY A 20 -5.91 35.14 25.25
CA GLY A 20 -4.98 34.33 24.47
C GLY A 20 -5.76 33.36 23.58
N ALA A 21 -5.23 33.10 22.39
CA ALA A 21 -5.83 32.14 21.47
C ALA A 21 -4.74 31.40 20.67
N LEU A 22 -4.70 30.08 20.87
CA LEU A 22 -4.00 29.13 20.02
C LEU A 22 -4.91 28.60 18.93
N LYS A 23 -4.35 28.44 17.74
CA LYS A 23 -5.02 27.81 16.60
C LYS A 23 -4.03 27.02 15.79
N ILE A 24 -4.35 25.75 15.51
CA ILE A 24 -3.63 24.96 14.50
C ILE A 24 -4.32 25.22 13.16
N ASN A 25 -3.56 25.73 12.19
CA ASN A 25 -4.05 25.97 10.83
C ASN A 25 -4.16 24.65 10.07
N SER A 26 -3.11 23.83 10.10
CA SER A 26 -3.09 22.51 9.46
C SER A 26 -1.93 21.66 9.96
N ILE A 27 -1.99 20.35 9.68
CA ILE A 27 -0.81 19.47 9.71
C ILE A 27 -0.35 19.24 8.26
N ILE A 28 0.78 19.83 7.90
CA ILE A 28 1.37 19.77 6.56
C ILE A 28 2.22 18.50 6.45
N GLY A 29 2.00 17.74 5.38
CA GLY A 29 2.64 16.44 5.14
C GLY A 29 1.75 15.55 4.27
N PRO A 30 2.25 14.41 3.79
CA PRO A 30 1.46 13.45 3.02
C PRO A 30 0.40 12.75 3.88
N GLU A 31 -0.65 12.24 3.24
CA GLU A 31 -1.65 11.35 3.85
C GLU A 31 -1.26 9.87 3.69
N TYR A 32 -0.58 9.55 2.58
CA TYR A 32 -0.07 8.22 2.31
C TYR A 32 1.25 8.26 1.55
N ILE A 33 2.04 7.20 1.71
CA ILE A 33 3.40 7.08 1.19
C ILE A 33 3.62 5.61 0.82
N GLU A 34 4.18 5.36 -0.35
CA GLU A 34 4.63 4.02 -0.72
C GLU A 34 5.99 3.74 -0.07
N ASP A 35 6.12 2.59 0.58
CA ASP A 35 7.34 2.16 1.28
C ASP A 35 8.54 2.16 0.32
N GLY A 36 9.67 2.70 0.79
CA GLY A 36 10.89 2.85 -0.03
C GLY A 36 10.89 3.96 -1.08
N THR A 37 9.83 4.79 -1.19
CA THR A 37 9.82 5.92 -2.15
C THR A 37 10.42 7.22 -1.62
N ILE A 38 10.46 7.39 -0.29
CA ILE A 38 11.12 8.51 0.38
C ILE A 38 11.89 8.01 1.59
N ASP A 39 12.98 8.70 1.93
CA ASP A 39 13.83 8.32 3.07
C ASP A 39 13.35 8.94 4.40
N GLU A 40 12.74 10.13 4.34
CA GLU A 40 12.33 10.91 5.51
C GLU A 40 10.89 11.41 5.37
N LEU A 41 10.17 11.49 6.48
CA LEU A 41 8.82 12.04 6.57
C LEU A 41 8.79 13.19 7.56
N VAL A 42 8.17 14.31 7.18
CA VAL A 42 7.93 15.46 8.05
C VAL A 42 6.43 15.72 8.15
N LEU A 43 5.91 15.83 9.38
CA LEU A 43 4.60 16.36 9.69
C LEU A 43 4.77 17.70 10.41
N ASP A 44 4.50 18.81 9.71
CA ASP A 44 4.59 20.15 10.27
C ASP A 44 3.25 20.59 10.86
N CYS A 45 3.21 20.82 12.17
CA CYS A 45 2.04 21.36 12.87
C CYS A 45 2.05 22.88 12.78
N ASP A 46 1.48 23.43 11.71
CA ASP A 46 1.41 24.87 11.50
C ASP A 46 0.37 25.48 12.45
N PHE A 47 0.83 26.31 13.40
CA PHE A 47 -0.01 26.94 14.39
C PHE A 47 0.28 28.44 14.52
N GLU A 48 -0.73 29.17 14.99
CA GLU A 48 -0.68 30.57 15.35
C GLU A 48 -0.94 30.73 16.85
N ALA A 49 -0.17 31.62 17.48
CA ALA A 49 -0.29 31.94 18.89
C ALA A 49 -0.48 33.45 19.06
N ASN A 50 -1.66 33.86 19.53
CA ASN A 50 -1.98 35.26 19.76
C ASN A 50 -2.09 35.52 21.26
N ASN A 51 -1.18 36.34 21.81
CA ASN A 51 -1.11 36.65 23.24
C ASN A 51 -1.06 35.38 24.12
N GLU A 52 -0.27 34.40 23.71
CA GLU A 52 -0.01 33.15 24.42
C GLU A 52 1.48 33.09 24.76
N THR A 53 1.78 32.52 25.92
CA THR A 53 3.15 32.24 26.40
C THR A 53 3.24 30.79 26.88
N ASP A 54 4.42 30.36 27.34
CA ASP A 54 4.67 29.01 27.85
C ASP A 54 4.24 27.90 26.88
N ILE A 55 4.50 28.11 25.58
CA ILE A 55 3.98 27.22 24.53
C ILE A 55 4.68 25.86 24.57
N VAL A 56 3.87 24.81 24.55
CA VAL A 56 4.31 23.42 24.50
C VAL A 56 3.63 22.70 23.33
N VAL A 57 4.43 22.15 22.42
CA VAL A 57 3.94 21.31 21.31
C VAL A 57 4.17 19.84 21.66
N LYS A 58 3.14 19.01 21.54
CA LYS A 58 3.18 17.57 21.79
C LYS A 58 2.61 16.81 20.61
N TRP A 59 3.20 15.67 20.29
CA TRP A 59 2.61 14.73 19.35
C TRP A 59 2.23 13.43 20.04
N PHE A 60 1.07 12.91 19.66
CA PHE A 60 0.52 11.65 20.13
C PHE A 60 0.23 10.74 18.95
N LEU A 61 0.34 9.43 19.18
CA LEU A 61 0.07 8.40 18.17
C LEU A 61 -1.20 7.64 18.53
N ASN A 62 -2.09 7.44 17.57
CA ASN A 62 -3.26 6.56 17.66
C ASN A 62 -4.17 6.82 18.88
N GLY A 63 -4.27 8.09 19.30
CA GLY A 63 -5.10 8.49 20.44
C GLY A 63 -4.56 8.06 21.81
N GLN A 64 -3.30 7.63 21.89
CA GLN A 64 -2.65 7.30 23.15
C GLN A 64 -2.44 8.55 24.02
N GLU A 65 -2.52 8.38 25.34
CA GLU A 65 -2.23 9.46 26.30
C GLU A 65 -0.73 9.77 26.40
N GLU A 66 0.13 8.79 26.08
CA GLU A 66 1.58 8.97 26.05
C GLU A 66 1.99 9.70 24.77
N GLN A 67 2.67 10.83 24.94
CA GLN A 67 3.24 11.59 23.84
C GLN A 67 4.46 10.85 23.24
N ILE A 68 4.69 10.99 21.94
CA ILE A 68 5.88 10.46 21.23
C ILE A 68 6.93 11.56 20.97
N TYR A 69 6.53 12.82 21.12
CA TYR A 69 7.37 13.99 20.94
C TYR A 69 6.87 15.13 21.82
N GLN A 70 7.79 15.92 22.34
CA GLN A 70 7.47 17.18 23.01
C GLN A 70 8.53 18.24 22.76
N TRP A 71 8.07 19.45 22.47
CA TRP A 71 8.87 20.66 22.42
C TRP A 71 8.31 21.69 23.40
N ILE A 72 9.17 22.23 24.26
CA ILE A 72 8.86 23.35 25.16
C ILE A 72 9.61 24.56 24.61
N THR A 73 8.87 25.56 24.14
CA THR A 73 9.45 26.73 23.42
C THR A 73 10.51 27.46 24.25
N ASP A 74 10.23 27.74 25.53
CA ASP A 74 11.16 28.44 26.44
C ASP A 74 12.46 27.68 26.71
N MET A 75 12.46 26.35 26.55
CA MET A 75 13.67 25.53 26.69
C MET A 75 14.47 25.44 25.39
N GLY A 76 13.92 25.86 24.26
CA GLY A 76 14.57 25.81 22.94
C GLY A 76 14.95 24.42 22.46
N THR A 77 14.44 23.36 23.11
CA THR A 77 14.82 21.97 22.85
C THR A 77 13.60 21.07 22.85
N ALA A 78 13.63 20.06 21.97
CA ALA A 78 12.59 19.05 21.87
C ALA A 78 13.14 17.67 22.23
N ASN A 79 12.25 16.76 22.58
CA ASN A 79 12.57 15.39 22.96
C ASN A 79 11.62 14.43 22.27
N ALA A 80 12.19 13.34 21.74
CA ALA A 80 11.44 12.18 21.26
C ALA A 80 11.31 11.15 22.39
N MET A 81 10.18 10.45 22.45
CA MET A 81 9.90 9.45 23.47
C MET A 81 8.90 8.40 22.98
N GLY A 82 8.61 7.42 23.82
CA GLY A 82 7.71 6.31 23.47
C GLY A 82 8.29 5.34 22.42
N PRO A 83 7.44 4.57 21.73
CA PRO A 83 7.87 3.50 20.83
C PRO A 83 8.64 3.97 19.58
N LEU A 84 8.44 5.23 19.16
CA LEU A 84 9.04 5.78 17.94
C LEU A 84 10.26 6.68 18.21
N LYS A 85 10.74 6.74 19.46
CA LYS A 85 11.80 7.68 19.87
C LYS A 85 13.07 7.58 19.02
N ASP A 86 13.43 6.38 18.57
CA ASP A 86 14.70 6.11 17.90
C ASP A 86 14.64 6.50 16.42
N VAL A 87 13.44 6.55 15.83
CA VAL A 87 13.22 6.95 14.43
C VAL A 87 12.84 8.42 14.27
N ILE A 88 12.49 9.11 15.36
CA ILE A 88 12.18 10.55 15.34
C ILE A 88 13.47 11.39 15.45
N ASP A 89 13.54 12.50 14.70
CA ASP A 89 14.58 13.52 14.83
C ASP A 89 14.06 14.73 15.65
N PRO A 90 14.44 14.84 16.94
CA PRO A 90 14.00 15.96 17.78
C PRO A 90 14.78 17.26 17.53
N THR A 91 15.77 17.26 16.63
CA THR A 91 16.60 18.43 16.35
C THR A 91 16.20 19.16 15.06
N TYR A 92 15.24 18.62 14.33
CA TYR A 92 14.78 19.15 13.06
C TYR A 92 14.06 20.49 13.21
N LYS A 93 14.60 21.54 12.60
CA LYS A 93 13.99 22.88 12.55
C LYS A 93 13.24 23.09 11.25
N VAL A 94 11.91 23.25 11.31
CA VAL A 94 11.06 23.51 10.15
C VAL A 94 11.03 24.98 9.74
N THR A 95 11.23 25.89 10.70
CA THR A 95 11.40 27.34 10.45
C THR A 95 12.68 27.85 11.12
N GLN A 96 13.07 29.09 10.78
CA GLN A 96 14.15 29.81 11.45
C GLN A 96 13.67 30.64 12.64
N ASP A 97 12.35 30.69 12.88
CA ASP A 97 11.76 31.45 13.96
C ASP A 97 11.75 30.61 15.25
N GLU A 98 12.41 31.13 16.29
CA GLU A 98 12.57 30.45 17.59
C GLU A 98 11.22 30.08 18.24
N ALA A 99 10.15 30.85 17.96
CA ALA A 99 8.82 30.58 18.48
C ALA A 99 8.10 29.43 17.75
N THR A 100 8.57 29.02 16.57
CA THR A 100 7.91 28.00 15.74
C THR A 100 8.82 26.89 15.18
N MET A 101 10.13 26.96 15.42
CA MET A 101 11.13 26.14 14.73
C MET A 101 11.02 24.62 14.92
N LEU A 102 10.65 24.12 16.11
CA LEU A 102 10.66 22.69 16.44
C LEU A 102 9.24 22.11 16.56
N ARG A 103 8.25 22.70 15.85
CA ARG A 103 6.85 22.23 15.91
C ARG A 103 6.58 20.97 15.07
N ALA A 104 7.48 20.66 14.14
CA ALA A 104 7.34 19.53 13.23
C ALA A 104 7.83 18.21 13.82
N LEU A 105 7.15 17.12 13.46
CA LEU A 105 7.56 15.76 13.75
C LEU A 105 8.28 15.19 12.52
N LYS A 106 9.60 14.99 12.62
CA LYS A 106 10.41 14.38 11.56
C LYS A 106 10.75 12.94 11.89
N PHE A 107 10.52 12.04 10.94
CA PHE A 107 11.00 10.66 10.94
C PHE A 107 12.22 10.53 10.04
N LYS A 108 13.26 9.87 10.54
CA LYS A 108 14.52 9.57 9.84
C LYS A 108 14.44 8.31 8.98
N GLU A 109 13.44 7.48 9.25
CA GLU A 109 13.20 6.21 8.57
C GLU A 109 11.69 6.10 8.33
N VAL A 110 11.31 5.83 7.08
CA VAL A 110 9.92 5.63 6.66
C VAL A 110 9.71 4.15 6.38
N ASN A 111 8.75 3.54 7.08
CA ASN A 111 8.34 2.16 6.91
C ASN A 111 6.87 1.97 7.36
N PRO A 112 6.21 0.85 7.03
CA PRO A 112 4.80 0.63 7.40
C PRO A 112 4.48 0.77 8.89
N GLY A 113 5.46 0.51 9.77
CA GLY A 113 5.32 0.59 11.22
C GLY A 113 5.10 2.01 11.78
N ILE A 114 5.36 3.06 10.99
CA ILE A 114 5.04 4.44 11.38
C ILE A 114 3.66 4.89 10.88
N SER A 115 2.84 4.00 10.31
CA SER A 115 1.46 4.33 9.98
C SER A 115 0.63 4.61 11.23
N GLY A 116 -0.27 5.59 11.16
CA GLY A 116 -1.17 5.90 12.28
C GLY A 116 -1.83 7.26 12.19
N ASN A 117 -2.62 7.55 13.22
CA ASN A 117 -3.24 8.84 13.45
C ASN A 117 -2.35 9.68 14.36
N TYR A 118 -1.78 10.73 13.81
CA TYR A 118 -0.88 11.65 14.52
C TYR A 118 -1.66 12.87 14.99
N THR A 119 -1.70 13.08 16.30
CA THR A 119 -2.34 14.25 16.91
C THR A 119 -1.29 15.23 17.38
N CYS A 120 -1.27 16.42 16.79
CA CYS A 120 -0.54 17.56 17.33
C CYS A 120 -1.43 18.26 18.36
N LYS A 121 -0.90 18.45 19.58
CA LYS A 121 -1.49 19.30 20.61
C LYS A 121 -0.55 20.45 20.90
N VAL A 122 -1.03 21.67 20.76
CA VAL A 122 -0.32 22.89 21.16
C VAL A 122 -1.03 23.44 22.40
N SER A 123 -0.27 23.64 23.48
CA SER A 123 -0.74 24.18 24.75
C SER A 123 -0.03 25.48 25.05
N GLY A 124 -0.76 26.45 25.61
CA GLY A 124 -0.23 27.72 26.11
C GLY A 124 -0.76 28.00 27.51
N ASP A 125 -0.56 29.23 27.99
CA ASP A 125 -1.02 29.67 29.32
C ASP A 125 -2.53 29.90 29.39
N ASN A 126 -3.17 30.24 28.26
CA ASN A 126 -4.60 30.59 28.23
C ASN A 126 -5.47 29.59 27.47
N SER A 127 -4.92 28.89 26.47
CA SER A 127 -5.71 27.97 25.64
C SER A 127 -4.91 26.74 25.17
N ASP A 128 -5.64 25.78 24.59
CA ASP A 128 -5.12 24.58 23.96
C ASP A 128 -5.72 24.47 22.55
N ALA A 129 -4.94 23.97 21.59
CA ALA A 129 -5.40 23.57 20.27
C ALA A 129 -4.95 22.15 19.94
N LEU A 130 -5.78 21.39 19.24
CA LEU A 130 -5.45 20.02 18.81
C LEU A 130 -5.95 19.76 17.38
N MET A 131 -5.15 19.01 16.62
CA MET A 131 -5.50 18.55 15.28
C MET A 131 -4.90 17.17 15.05
N THR A 132 -5.62 16.32 14.32
CA THR A 132 -5.19 14.97 13.99
C THR A 132 -5.06 14.80 12.49
N LYS A 133 -4.03 14.10 12.05
CA LYS A 133 -3.83 13.69 10.65
C LYS A 133 -3.48 12.21 10.58
N GLN A 134 -4.12 11.50 9.66
CA GLN A 134 -3.77 10.12 9.35
C GLN A 134 -2.59 10.08 8.37
N VAL A 135 -1.65 9.17 8.63
CA VAL A 135 -0.57 8.81 7.71
C VAL A 135 -0.58 7.30 7.49
N ILE A 136 -0.56 6.89 6.23
CA ILE A 136 -0.48 5.48 5.82
C ILE A 136 0.81 5.26 5.03
N VAL A 137 1.75 4.51 5.58
CA VAL A 137 2.88 3.99 4.81
C VAL A 137 2.51 2.59 4.35
N TYR A 138 2.35 2.41 3.04
CA TYR A 138 1.89 1.16 2.46
C TYR A 138 2.98 0.49 1.62
N SER A 139 2.99 -0.84 1.61
CA SER A 139 3.79 -1.62 0.67
C SER A 139 2.85 -2.31 -0.32
N PRO A 140 3.00 -2.07 -1.63
CA PRO A 140 2.38 -2.88 -2.68
C PRO A 140 2.69 -4.37 -2.50
N ALA A 141 1.89 -5.21 -3.13
CA ALA A 141 2.18 -6.63 -3.16
C ALA A 141 3.49 -6.89 -3.92
N THR A 142 4.37 -7.73 -3.37
CA THR A 142 5.60 -8.13 -4.07
C THR A 142 5.31 -9.06 -5.25
N SER A 143 4.21 -9.80 -5.18
CA SER A 143 3.63 -10.57 -6.27
C SER A 143 2.12 -10.41 -6.20
N PHE A 144 1.48 -10.10 -7.32
CA PHE A 144 0.03 -10.08 -7.43
C PHE A 144 -0.32 -10.71 -8.77
N ASP A 145 -0.90 -11.90 -8.80
CA ASP A 145 -1.09 -12.66 -10.03
C ASP A 145 -2.44 -13.37 -10.05
N ILE A 146 -2.94 -13.62 -11.26
CA ILE A 146 -4.15 -14.40 -11.51
C ILE A 146 -3.87 -15.41 -12.62
N ALA A 147 -4.30 -16.65 -12.40
CA ALA A 147 -4.13 -17.75 -13.33
C ALA A 147 -5.43 -18.53 -13.50
N LEU A 148 -5.67 -18.99 -14.73
CA LEU A 148 -6.65 -20.01 -15.05
C LEU A 148 -5.93 -21.34 -15.21
N ILE A 149 -6.27 -22.32 -14.39
CA ILE A 149 -5.70 -23.66 -14.41
C ILE A 149 -6.74 -24.62 -14.99
N LEU A 150 -6.38 -25.33 -16.05
CA LEU A 150 -7.23 -26.33 -16.71
C LEU A 150 -6.94 -27.73 -16.13
N GLY A 151 -7.98 -28.40 -15.64
CA GLY A 151 -7.95 -29.79 -15.19
C GLY A 151 -8.25 -30.79 -16.31
N THR A 152 -8.24 -32.09 -15.97
CA THR A 152 -8.34 -33.19 -16.95
C THR A 152 -9.76 -33.54 -17.38
N ASP A 153 -10.80 -33.02 -16.70
CA ASP A 153 -12.19 -33.44 -16.90
C ASP A 153 -13.17 -32.25 -17.02
N GLY A 154 -12.69 -31.10 -17.53
CA GLY A 154 -13.48 -29.88 -17.66
C GLY A 154 -13.63 -29.07 -16.36
N ASP A 155 -13.04 -29.58 -15.28
CA ASP A 155 -12.79 -28.84 -14.04
C ASP A 155 -11.68 -27.84 -14.26
N GLU A 156 -11.94 -26.61 -13.87
CA GLU A 156 -11.05 -25.47 -14.03
C GLU A 156 -10.94 -24.74 -12.69
N THR A 157 -9.88 -23.96 -12.52
CA THR A 157 -9.67 -23.19 -11.29
C THR A 157 -9.09 -21.83 -11.60
N ILE A 158 -9.73 -20.79 -11.09
CA ILE A 158 -9.12 -19.47 -10.98
C ILE A 158 -8.35 -19.43 -9.66
N LEU A 159 -7.07 -19.11 -9.75
CA LEU A 159 -6.22 -18.79 -8.62
C LEU A 159 -5.82 -17.33 -8.74
N CYS A 160 -6.07 -16.53 -7.71
CA CYS A 160 -5.56 -15.18 -7.61
C CYS A 160 -4.84 -14.99 -6.28
N ASP A 161 -3.56 -14.61 -6.34
CA ASP A 161 -2.69 -14.48 -5.18
C ASP A 161 -2.12 -13.06 -5.09
N ALA A 162 -2.03 -12.53 -3.87
CA ALA A 162 -1.31 -11.30 -3.56
C ALA A 162 -0.42 -11.51 -2.32
N ILE A 163 0.87 -11.28 -2.46
CA ILE A 163 1.91 -11.63 -1.49
C ILE A 163 2.53 -10.37 -0.90
N ASN A 164 2.77 -10.38 0.41
CA ASN A 164 3.43 -9.31 1.17
C ASN A 164 2.90 -7.88 0.92
N VAL A 165 1.59 -7.68 1.06
CA VAL A 165 0.95 -6.35 0.97
C VAL A 165 0.62 -5.81 2.36
N THR A 166 0.78 -4.52 2.61
CA THR A 166 0.40 -3.88 3.89
C THR A 166 0.02 -2.41 3.69
N PRO A 167 -0.88 -1.81 4.48
CA PRO A 167 -1.75 -2.41 5.50
C PRO A 167 -2.81 -3.35 4.90
N LYS A 168 -3.76 -3.82 5.71
CA LYS A 168 -4.83 -4.74 5.27
C LYS A 168 -5.50 -4.21 3.99
N PRO A 169 -5.38 -4.91 2.85
CA PRO A 169 -5.97 -4.46 1.60
C PRO A 169 -7.42 -4.95 1.46
N ILE A 170 -8.10 -4.42 0.47
CA ILE A 170 -9.32 -5.00 -0.10
C ILE A 170 -8.89 -5.88 -1.28
N PHE A 171 -9.25 -7.16 -1.22
CA PHE A 171 -8.86 -8.17 -2.20
C PHE A 171 -10.07 -9.00 -2.63
N ASP A 172 -10.44 -8.84 -3.90
CA ASP A 172 -11.69 -9.36 -4.45
C ASP A 172 -11.49 -9.95 -5.84
N LEU A 173 -12.33 -10.94 -6.14
CA LEU A 173 -12.49 -11.52 -7.46
C LEU A 173 -13.89 -11.14 -7.93
N ASN A 174 -14.01 -10.70 -9.18
CA ASN A 174 -15.25 -10.37 -9.86
C ASN A 174 -15.31 -11.12 -11.20
N ILE A 175 -16.51 -11.28 -11.73
CA ILE A 175 -16.77 -11.91 -13.02
C ILE A 175 -17.46 -10.92 -13.94
N VAL A 176 -17.14 -10.96 -15.23
CA VAL A 176 -17.81 -10.22 -16.29
C VAL A 176 -18.12 -11.19 -17.43
N GLY A 177 -19.39 -11.55 -17.59
CA GLY A 177 -19.87 -12.47 -18.60
C GLY A 177 -20.07 -11.84 -19.99
N THR A 178 -20.62 -12.62 -20.93
CA THR A 178 -20.75 -12.25 -22.35
C THR A 178 -21.60 -10.99 -22.61
N ASN A 179 -22.56 -10.67 -21.74
CA ASN A 179 -23.44 -9.48 -21.84
C ASN A 179 -23.07 -8.37 -20.83
N ASP A 180 -21.80 -8.28 -20.43
CA ASP A 180 -21.33 -7.44 -19.32
C ASP A 180 -22.05 -7.76 -17.98
N SER A 181 -22.61 -8.97 -17.86
CA SER A 181 -23.23 -9.44 -16.63
C SER A 181 -22.18 -9.61 -15.54
N THR A 182 -22.45 -9.05 -14.36
CA THR A 182 -21.59 -9.18 -13.17
C THR A 182 -22.15 -10.15 -12.14
N GLU A 183 -23.20 -10.87 -12.50
CA GLU A 183 -23.84 -11.86 -11.64
C GLU A 183 -23.02 -13.14 -11.61
N TRP A 184 -22.85 -13.69 -10.41
CA TRP A 184 -22.17 -14.96 -10.23
C TRP A 184 -23.08 -16.11 -10.67
N PRO A 185 -22.59 -17.06 -11.50
CA PRO A 185 -23.35 -18.26 -11.80
C PRO A 185 -23.68 -19.04 -10.52
N GLU A 186 -24.87 -19.68 -10.50
CA GLU A 186 -25.27 -20.51 -9.37
C GLU A 186 -24.28 -21.66 -9.12
N GLY A 187 -23.91 -21.89 -7.86
CA GLY A 187 -23.00 -22.97 -7.47
C GLY A 187 -21.52 -22.57 -7.43
N PHE A 188 -21.16 -21.33 -7.77
CA PHE A 188 -19.79 -20.85 -7.61
C PHE A 188 -19.46 -20.66 -6.12
N ILE A 189 -18.42 -21.36 -5.66
CA ILE A 189 -17.93 -21.26 -4.29
C ILE A 189 -16.54 -20.64 -4.31
N VAL A 190 -16.46 -19.37 -3.91
CA VAL A 190 -15.21 -18.63 -3.81
C VAL A 190 -14.57 -18.91 -2.45
N ASN A 191 -13.39 -19.51 -2.45
CA ASN A 191 -12.60 -19.72 -1.25
C ASN A 191 -11.56 -18.61 -1.12
N LYS A 192 -11.53 -17.93 0.03
CA LYS A 192 -10.54 -16.90 0.34
C LYS A 192 -9.67 -17.33 1.53
N THR A 193 -8.37 -17.14 1.43
CA THR A 193 -7.44 -17.31 2.55
C THR A 193 -6.66 -16.03 2.79
N GLU A 194 -6.51 -15.66 4.06
CA GLU A 194 -5.73 -14.52 4.53
C GLU A 194 -4.75 -15.01 5.59
N ALA A 195 -3.46 -14.81 5.37
CA ALA A 195 -2.41 -15.03 6.35
C ALA A 195 -1.67 -13.71 6.60
N VAL A 196 -1.33 -13.44 7.84
CA VAL A 196 -0.59 -12.24 8.25
C VAL A 196 0.67 -12.67 8.96
N ASP A 197 1.81 -12.11 8.56
CA ASP A 197 3.09 -12.38 9.22
C ASP A 197 3.28 -11.54 10.50
N SER A 198 4.40 -11.75 11.20
CA SER A 198 4.71 -11.02 12.43
C SER A 198 4.98 -9.53 12.23
N PHE A 199 5.21 -9.08 10.98
CA PHE A 199 5.49 -7.70 10.61
C PHE A 199 4.24 -6.99 10.08
N GLY A 200 3.10 -7.68 9.96
CA GLY A 200 1.84 -7.11 9.50
C GLY A 200 1.69 -7.09 7.97
N TYR A 201 2.46 -7.91 7.25
CA TYR A 201 2.27 -8.12 5.82
C TYR A 201 1.25 -9.23 5.56
N TYR A 202 0.35 -9.00 4.61
CA TYR A 202 -0.75 -9.87 4.25
C TYR A 202 -0.37 -10.72 3.04
N ASN A 203 -0.71 -12.00 3.12
CA ASN A 203 -0.62 -12.98 2.04
C ASN A 203 -2.03 -13.51 1.79
N LEU A 204 -2.55 -13.25 0.59
CA LEU A 204 -3.95 -13.41 0.22
C LEU A 204 -4.04 -14.35 -0.96
N SER A 205 -5.02 -15.27 -0.90
CA SER A 205 -5.34 -16.15 -2.02
C SER A 205 -6.84 -16.24 -2.19
N ILE A 206 -7.31 -16.14 -3.42
CA ILE A 206 -8.66 -16.46 -3.84
C ILE A 206 -8.59 -17.66 -4.78
N THR A 207 -9.26 -18.74 -4.41
CA THR A 207 -9.41 -19.93 -5.25
C THR A 207 -10.88 -20.11 -5.60
N LEU A 208 -11.18 -20.16 -6.89
CA LEU A 208 -12.50 -20.46 -7.43
C LEU A 208 -12.39 -21.70 -8.32
N PRO A 209 -12.71 -22.89 -7.80
CA PRO A 209 -12.91 -24.08 -8.62
C PRO A 209 -14.27 -23.98 -9.32
N PHE A 210 -14.33 -24.33 -10.60
CA PHE A 210 -15.58 -24.34 -11.36
C PHE A 210 -15.50 -25.34 -12.52
N ASN A 211 -16.64 -25.73 -13.07
CA ASN A 211 -16.69 -26.50 -14.30
C ASN A 211 -17.09 -25.58 -15.46
N SER A 212 -16.49 -25.79 -16.64
CA SER A 212 -16.79 -24.98 -17.83
C SER A 212 -18.28 -24.98 -18.23
N SER A 213 -19.04 -26.02 -17.86
CA SER A 213 -20.49 -26.11 -18.11
C SER A 213 -21.34 -25.09 -17.37
N TYR A 214 -20.80 -24.43 -16.34
CA TYR A 214 -21.53 -23.40 -15.60
C TYR A 214 -21.43 -22.01 -16.23
N LEU A 215 -20.57 -21.85 -17.25
CA LEU A 215 -20.39 -20.60 -17.96
C LEU A 215 -21.32 -20.55 -19.18
N GLU A 216 -21.87 -19.37 -19.44
CA GLU A 216 -22.61 -19.11 -20.68
C GLU A 216 -21.66 -19.16 -21.89
N GLU A 217 -22.24 -19.41 -23.07
CA GLU A 217 -21.53 -19.33 -24.34
C GLU A 217 -20.93 -17.93 -24.54
N GLY A 218 -19.73 -17.89 -25.12
CA GLY A 218 -18.98 -16.66 -25.32
C GLY A 218 -17.82 -16.51 -24.32
N THR A 219 -17.45 -15.26 -24.03
CA THR A 219 -16.25 -14.95 -23.25
C THR A 219 -16.63 -14.51 -21.84
N THR A 220 -16.17 -15.24 -20.84
CA THR A 220 -16.22 -14.85 -19.44
C THR A 220 -14.86 -14.30 -19.01
N LYS A 221 -14.82 -13.13 -18.38
CA LYS A 221 -13.62 -12.51 -17.81
C LYS A 221 -13.66 -12.59 -16.29
N PHE A 222 -12.59 -13.10 -15.70
CA PHE A 222 -12.37 -13.07 -14.25
C PHE A 222 -11.43 -11.94 -13.91
N VAL A 223 -11.83 -11.07 -13.01
CA VAL A 223 -11.14 -9.83 -12.67
C VAL A 223 -10.79 -9.86 -11.19
N CYS A 224 -9.51 -9.97 -10.88
CA CYS A 224 -9.04 -9.88 -9.51
C CYS A 224 -8.51 -8.47 -9.25
N SER A 225 -8.96 -7.86 -8.16
CA SER A 225 -8.66 -6.48 -7.79
C SER A 225 -8.04 -6.42 -6.40
N LEU A 226 -7.00 -5.61 -6.25
CA LEU A 226 -6.29 -5.34 -5.02
C LEU A 226 -6.23 -3.82 -4.80
N SER A 227 -6.64 -3.35 -3.64
CA SER A 227 -6.53 -1.92 -3.28
C SER A 227 -6.22 -1.73 -1.81
N ILE A 228 -5.63 -0.60 -1.45
CA ILE A 228 -5.25 -0.30 -0.07
C ILE A 228 -6.11 0.87 0.44
N PRO A 229 -7.02 0.62 1.42
CA PRO A 229 -7.90 1.65 1.97
C PRO A 229 -7.13 2.87 2.48
N GLY A 230 -7.67 4.06 2.20
CA GLY A 230 -7.05 5.33 2.62
C GLY A 230 -5.90 5.81 1.73
N THR A 231 -5.61 5.09 0.64
CA THR A 231 -4.61 5.47 -0.36
C THR A 231 -5.23 5.55 -1.76
N ASN A 232 -4.45 5.98 -2.76
CA ASN A 232 -4.82 5.88 -4.17
C ASN A 232 -4.34 4.58 -4.84
N TYR A 233 -3.73 3.66 -4.08
CA TYR A 233 -3.21 2.41 -4.62
C TYR A 233 -4.35 1.46 -4.98
N SER A 234 -4.37 1.04 -6.25
CA SER A 234 -5.27 0.03 -6.78
C SER A 234 -4.64 -0.64 -7.99
N GLU A 235 -4.68 -1.98 -8.01
CA GLU A 235 -4.22 -2.79 -9.12
C GLU A 235 -5.29 -3.82 -9.47
N THR A 236 -5.36 -4.21 -10.75
CA THR A 236 -6.33 -5.19 -11.23
C THR A 236 -5.70 -6.05 -12.31
N LYS A 237 -5.85 -7.36 -12.19
CA LYS A 237 -5.44 -8.34 -13.21
C LYS A 237 -6.63 -9.19 -13.61
N SER A 238 -6.59 -9.76 -14.81
CA SER A 238 -7.70 -10.57 -15.31
C SER A 238 -7.25 -11.69 -16.24
N VAL A 239 -8.02 -12.79 -16.23
CA VAL A 239 -7.95 -13.86 -17.22
C VAL A 239 -9.31 -14.05 -17.88
N GLN A 240 -9.34 -14.66 -19.06
CA GLN A 240 -10.56 -14.89 -19.82
C GLN A 240 -10.72 -16.37 -20.13
N ARG A 241 -11.96 -16.86 -20.11
CA ARG A 241 -12.35 -18.20 -20.54
C ARG A 241 -13.44 -18.08 -21.61
N PHE A 242 -13.16 -18.63 -22.78
CA PHE A 242 -14.11 -18.67 -23.90
C PHE A 242 -14.77 -20.04 -23.99
N ILE A 243 -16.11 -20.10 -24.02
CA ILE A 243 -16.90 -21.31 -24.24
C ILE A 243 -17.52 -21.24 -25.65
N ASP A 244 -17.19 -22.20 -26.50
CA ASP A 244 -17.79 -22.37 -27.81
C ASP A 244 -18.76 -23.55 -27.79
N SER A 245 -20.02 -23.29 -28.01
CA SER A 245 -21.03 -24.30 -28.36
C SER A 245 -20.94 -24.57 -29.86
N GLY A 246 -19.82 -25.14 -30.30
CA GLY A 246 -19.79 -25.76 -31.61
C GLY A 246 -20.86 -26.86 -31.63
N THR A 247 -21.89 -26.72 -32.45
CA THR A 247 -22.49 -27.93 -33.03
C THR A 247 -21.32 -28.75 -33.56
N PRO A 248 -21.17 -30.05 -33.23
CA PRO A 248 -20.29 -30.89 -33.99
C PRO A 248 -20.70 -30.65 -35.44
N ALA A 249 -19.80 -30.17 -36.28
CA ALA A 249 -20.10 -30.07 -37.69
C ALA A 249 -20.60 -31.45 -38.10
N GLU A 250 -21.90 -31.58 -38.39
CA GLU A 250 -22.40 -32.75 -39.07
C GLU A 250 -21.58 -32.80 -40.34
N ILE A 251 -20.64 -33.73 -40.39
CA ILE A 251 -20.12 -34.18 -41.67
C ILE A 251 -21.33 -34.83 -42.31
N GLU A 252 -22.12 -34.04 -43.05
CA GLU A 252 -23.00 -34.58 -44.06
C GLU A 252 -22.09 -35.30 -45.04
N MET A 253 -21.98 -36.61 -44.85
CA MET A 253 -21.43 -37.51 -45.84
C MET A 253 -22.43 -37.56 -46.99
N ASN A 254 -22.43 -36.50 -47.81
CA ASN A 254 -23.09 -36.53 -49.10
C ASN A 254 -22.23 -37.40 -50.01
N ASP A 255 -22.70 -38.64 -50.16
CA ASP A 255 -22.34 -39.57 -51.21
C ASP A 255 -22.64 -38.91 -52.57
N TYR A 256 -21.64 -38.22 -53.11
CA TYR A 256 -21.62 -37.91 -54.53
C TYR A 256 -20.17 -37.98 -55.01
N SER A 257 -19.85 -39.13 -55.60
CA SER A 257 -18.66 -39.30 -56.41
C SER A 257 -18.73 -38.36 -57.62
N GLU A 258 -17.96 -37.28 -57.61
CA GLU A 258 -17.45 -36.72 -58.85
C GLU A 258 -15.93 -36.62 -58.80
N ASN A 259 -15.32 -37.23 -59.81
CA ASN A 259 -13.89 -37.34 -60.00
C ASN A 259 -13.27 -35.94 -60.14
N ILE A 260 -12.67 -35.43 -59.07
CA ILE A 260 -11.81 -34.26 -59.17
C ILE A 260 -10.42 -34.74 -59.61
N THR A 261 -10.14 -34.64 -60.90
CA THR A 261 -8.77 -34.70 -61.43
C THR A 261 -8.05 -33.41 -61.04
N VAL A 262 -7.28 -33.46 -59.95
CA VAL A 262 -6.30 -32.40 -59.65
C VAL A 262 -5.03 -32.68 -60.45
N ALA A 263 -4.78 -31.87 -61.48
CA ALA A 263 -3.49 -31.81 -62.15
C ALA A 263 -2.47 -31.15 -61.20
N LEU A 264 -1.50 -31.93 -60.72
CA LEU A 264 -0.36 -31.41 -59.98
C LEU A 264 0.71 -30.90 -60.96
N ASN A 265 0.71 -29.60 -61.22
CA ASN A 265 1.85 -28.93 -61.83
C ASN A 265 2.94 -28.76 -60.76
N PHE A 266 3.89 -29.69 -60.73
CA PHE A 266 5.14 -29.52 -59.98
C PHE A 266 6.19 -28.86 -60.85
N THR A 267 6.49 -27.59 -60.57
CA THR A 267 7.79 -26.98 -60.85
C THR A 267 8.05 -25.90 -59.81
N GLU A 268 8.75 -26.24 -58.73
CA GLU A 268 10.03 -25.59 -58.40
C GLU A 268 10.73 -26.33 -57.24
N GLU A 269 12.04 -26.42 -57.39
CA GLU A 269 12.95 -27.35 -56.76
C GLU A 269 13.49 -26.73 -55.45
N TYR A 270 12.96 -27.12 -54.30
CA TYR A 270 13.55 -26.70 -53.02
C TYR A 270 14.68 -27.66 -52.62
N ARG A 271 15.91 -27.24 -52.91
CA ARG A 271 17.16 -27.92 -52.60
C ARG A 271 17.41 -27.90 -51.09
N PHE A 272 17.53 -29.08 -50.48
CA PHE A 272 17.93 -29.26 -49.07
C PHE A 272 19.46 -29.24 -49.00
N ASP A 273 20.04 -28.21 -48.36
CA ASP A 273 21.49 -28.13 -48.15
C ASP A 273 21.86 -28.68 -46.76
N HIS A 274 22.86 -29.54 -46.74
CA HIS A 274 23.34 -30.27 -45.57
C HIS A 274 24.58 -29.56 -45.04
N GLY A 275 24.38 -28.64 -44.10
CA GLY A 275 25.46 -27.94 -43.40
C GLY A 275 25.86 -28.65 -42.12
N ASP A 276 26.77 -29.62 -42.23
CA ASP A 276 27.56 -30.12 -41.11
C ASP A 276 28.63 -29.07 -40.77
N ASN A 277 28.90 -28.82 -39.47
CA ASN A 277 30.18 -28.36 -38.88
C ASN A 277 30.01 -27.80 -37.47
N GLY A 278 30.74 -28.38 -36.51
CA GLY A 278 31.43 -27.59 -35.48
C GLY A 278 31.10 -27.86 -34.02
N LEU A 279 31.53 -29.03 -33.52
CA LEU A 279 31.79 -29.26 -32.09
C LEU A 279 32.84 -28.27 -31.58
N ALA A 280 32.49 -27.45 -30.58
CA ALA A 280 33.44 -26.68 -29.78
C ALA A 280 33.57 -27.31 -28.36
N PRO A 281 34.79 -27.44 -27.80
CA PRO A 281 35.00 -28.17 -26.56
C PRO A 281 34.68 -27.32 -25.32
N LEU A 282 33.96 -27.94 -24.37
CA LEU A 282 33.76 -27.44 -23.00
C LEU A 282 35.12 -27.32 -22.28
N ARG A 283 35.55 -26.10 -21.97
CA ARG A 283 36.66 -25.85 -21.05
C ARG A 283 36.17 -25.93 -19.60
N TYR A 284 36.60 -26.97 -18.90
CA TYR A 284 36.52 -27.08 -17.44
C TYR A 284 37.40 -25.99 -16.79
N SER A 285 36.78 -25.09 -16.03
CA SER A 285 37.48 -24.16 -15.15
C SER A 285 37.62 -24.79 -13.76
N PHE A 286 38.83 -25.22 -13.42
CA PHE A 286 39.21 -25.66 -12.09
C PHE A 286 39.33 -24.43 -11.18
N ILE A 287 38.35 -24.21 -10.30
CA ILE A 287 38.52 -23.30 -9.17
C ILE A 287 39.10 -24.11 -8.02
N THR A 288 40.40 -23.90 -7.77
CA THR A 288 41.14 -24.43 -6.64
C THR A 288 40.66 -23.78 -5.33
N PHE A 289 39.97 -24.54 -4.49
CA PHE A 289 39.67 -24.14 -3.11
C PHE A 289 40.91 -24.44 -2.25
N PHE A 290 41.62 -23.40 -1.84
CA PHE A 290 42.70 -23.49 -0.85
C PHE A 290 42.09 -23.75 0.53
N MET A 291 42.23 -24.98 1.04
CA MET A 291 42.02 -25.30 2.45
C MET A 291 43.15 -24.67 3.26
N LEU A 292 42.85 -23.58 3.97
CA LEU A 292 43.73 -23.06 5.03
C LEU A 292 43.47 -23.88 6.31
N ILE A 293 44.40 -24.80 6.56
CA ILE A 293 44.57 -25.49 7.82
C ILE A 293 45.20 -24.48 8.80
N PHE A 294 44.46 -24.08 9.83
CA PHE A 294 45.01 -23.42 11.02
C PHE A 294 44.95 -24.41 12.20
N PRO A 295 46.09 -24.84 12.76
CA PRO A 295 46.11 -25.53 14.04
C PRO A 295 46.49 -24.54 15.16
N LEU A 296 45.65 -24.42 16.18
CA LEU A 296 46.08 -24.04 17.53
C LEU A 296 45.45 -25.08 18.48
N LEU A 297 46.17 -26.13 18.88
CA LEU A 297 47.06 -26.18 20.05
C LEU A 297 46.40 -25.70 21.35
N LEU A 298 45.92 -26.68 22.13
CA LEU A 298 45.87 -26.63 23.59
C LEU A 298 47.28 -26.37 24.15
N ILE A 299 47.39 -25.57 25.21
CA ILE A 299 48.24 -25.78 26.41
C ILE A 299 47.78 -24.75 27.48
N THR A 300 47.40 -25.29 28.64
CA THR A 300 47.32 -24.73 30.02
C THR A 300 46.73 -23.34 30.26
#